data_AF-A0A418UZ93-F1
#
_entry.id   AF-A0A418UZ93-F1
#
_cell.length_a   1.000
_cell.length_b   1.000
_cell.length_c   1.000
_cell.angle_alpha   90.00
_cell.angle_beta   90.00
_cell.angle_gamma   90.00
#
_symmetry.space_group_name_H-M   'P 1'
#
loop_
_entity.id
_entity.type
_entity.pdbx_description
1 polymer ?
#
loop_
_entity_poly.entity_id
_entity_poly.type
_entity_poly.pdbx_seq_one_letter_code
_entity_poly.pdbx_strand_id
1 'polypeptide(L)' 'MAEIKARSRVEELEESFERRARANGRTFEQEVEWLLERKQPFTPEEGVAVSRYFHSRCSGIQPSLTLDEIREGLM' A
#
# COMPACT_ATOMS: atom_id res chain seq x y z
N MET A 1 -7.50 15.56 -28.66
CA MET A 1 -7.36 15.72 -27.21
C MET A 1 -7.36 14.33 -26.62
N ALA A 2 -6.19 13.79 -26.23
CA ALA A 2 -6.12 12.48 -25.60
C ALA A 2 -6.58 12.64 -24.14
N GLU A 3 -7.76 12.13 -23.83
CA GLU A 3 -8.29 12.09 -22.48
C GLU A 3 -7.54 10.99 -21.73
N ILE A 4 -6.46 11.36 -21.03
CA ILE A 4 -5.76 10.45 -20.13
C ILE A 4 -6.70 10.27 -18.93
N LYS A 5 -7.49 9.20 -18.94
CA LYS A 5 -8.12 8.68 -17.72
C LYS A 5 -6.99 8.33 -16.76
N ALA A 6 -6.66 9.25 -15.87
CA ALA A 6 -5.76 8.97 -14.77
C ALA A 6 -6.40 7.81 -13.99
N ARG A 7 -5.76 6.64 -14.02
CA ARG A 7 -6.21 5.47 -13.24
C ARG A 7 -6.30 5.86 -11.79
N SER A 8 -7.33 5.35 -11.10
CA SER A 8 -7.42 5.60 -9.68
C SER A 8 -6.23 4.92 -8.99
N ARG A 9 -5.67 5.57 -7.97
CA ARG A 9 -4.52 5.02 -7.23
C ARG A 9 -4.82 3.69 -6.52
N VAL A 10 -6.10 3.39 -6.31
CA VAL A 10 -6.56 2.09 -5.80
C VAL A 10 -6.30 0.99 -6.84
N GLU A 11 -6.55 1.28 -8.12
CA GLU A 11 -6.26 0.33 -9.20
C GLU A 11 -4.75 0.06 -9.34
N GLU A 12 -3.89 1.03 -9.03
CA GLU A 12 -2.43 0.84 -9.02
C GLU A 12 -2.00 -0.11 -7.88
N LEU A 13 -2.62 0.01 -6.71
CA LEU A 13 -2.41 -0.88 -5.56
C LEU A 13 -2.83 -2.30 -5.91
N GLU A 14 -4.06 -2.50 -6.39
CA GLU A 14 -4.59 -3.82 -6.76
C GLU A 14 -3.70 -4.51 -7.79
N GLU A 15 -3.26 -3.79 -8.83
CA GLU A 15 -2.40 -4.36 -9.87
C GLU A 15 -1.02 -4.80 -9.36
N SER A 16 -0.47 -4.12 -8.34
CA SER A 16 0.82 -4.52 -7.74
C SER A 16 0.73 -5.89 -7.06
N PHE A 17 -0.32 -6.08 -6.25
CA PHE A 17 -0.59 -7.33 -5.55
C PHE A 17 -1.02 -8.43 -6.53
N GLU A 18 -1.81 -8.11 -7.57
CA GLU A 18 -2.17 -9.07 -8.61
C GLU A 18 -0.96 -9.59 -9.40
N ARG A 19 0.00 -8.71 -9.71
CA ARG A 19 1.24 -9.12 -10.42
C ARG A 19 2.04 -10.10 -9.56
N ARG A 20 2.16 -9.82 -8.26
CA ARG A 20 2.83 -10.70 -7.31
C ARG A 20 2.10 -12.03 -7.13
N ALA A 21 0.79 -12.00 -6.95
CA ALA A 21 -0.04 -13.20 -6.84
C ALA A 21 0.13 -14.11 -8.06
N ARG A 22 0.09 -13.54 -9.27
CA ARG A 22 0.35 -14.26 -10.53
C ARG A 22 1.75 -14.87 -10.57
N ALA A 23 2.78 -14.13 -10.17
CA ALA A 23 4.16 -14.63 -10.12
C ALA A 23 4.31 -15.81 -9.14
N ASN A 24 3.50 -15.85 -8.07
CA ASN A 24 3.50 -16.89 -7.07
C ASN A 24 2.49 -18.03 -7.34
N GLY A 25 1.75 -17.98 -8.46
CA GLY A 25 0.73 -18.97 -8.79
C GLY A 25 -0.48 -18.98 -7.84
N ARG A 26 -0.80 -17.84 -7.23
CA ARG A 26 -1.91 -17.65 -6.27
C ARG A 26 -2.96 -16.72 -6.82
N THR A 27 -4.18 -16.79 -6.27
CA THR A 27 -5.15 -15.70 -6.44
C THR A 27 -4.75 -14.49 -5.60
N PHE A 28 -5.30 -13.31 -5.92
CA PHE A 28 -5.08 -12.10 -5.14
C PHE A 28 -5.42 -12.32 -3.65
N GLU A 29 -6.59 -12.91 -3.37
CA GLU A 29 -7.07 -13.18 -2.00
C GLU A 29 -6.11 -14.12 -1.25
N GLN A 30 -5.65 -15.19 -1.90
CA GLN A 30 -4.70 -16.14 -1.32
C GLN A 30 -3.34 -15.50 -1.04
N GLU A 31 -2.87 -14.62 -1.91
CA GLU A 31 -1.61 -13.89 -1.68
C GLU A 31 -1.77 -12.91 -0.52
N VAL A 32 -2.89 -12.18 -0.42
CA VAL A 32 -3.17 -11.27 0.70
C VAL A 32 -3.23 -12.03 2.02
N GLU A 33 -3.97 -13.14 2.08
CA GLU A 33 -4.07 -13.98 3.28
C GLU A 33 -2.68 -14.51 3.70
N TRP A 34 -1.92 -15.04 2.75
CA TRP A 34 -0.57 -15.53 2.99
C TRP A 34 0.40 -14.45 3.49
N LEU A 35 0.30 -13.22 2.98
CA LEU A 35 1.11 -12.08 3.43
C LEU A 35 0.77 -11.66 4.86
N LEU A 36 -0.53 -11.65 5.20
CA LEU A 36 -1.01 -11.33 6.54
C LEU A 36 -0.53 -12.37 7.56
N GLU A 37 -0.60 -13.66 7.22
CA GLU A 37 -0.16 -14.76 8.09
C GLU A 37 1.36 -14.74 8.32
N ARG A 38 2.14 -14.52 7.26
CA ARG A 38 3.62 -14.54 7.35
C ARG A 38 4.23 -13.24 7.84
N LYS A 39 3.43 -12.18 8.02
CA LYS A 39 3.91 -10.83 8.38
C LYS A 39 5.07 -10.39 7.48
N GLN A 40 5.01 -10.74 6.21
CA GLN A 40 6.12 -10.46 5.31
C GLN A 40 6.20 -8.95 5.06
N PRO A 41 7.40 -8.34 5.07
CA PRO A 41 7.53 -6.94 4.75
C PRO A 41 7.06 -6.66 3.33
N PHE A 42 6.46 -5.48 3.14
CA PHE A 42 6.11 -4.97 1.83
C PHE A 42 7.36 -4.73 0.97
N THR A 43 7.23 -4.97 -0.32
CA THR A 43 8.17 -4.45 -1.32
C THR A 43 8.11 -2.91 -1.35
N PRO A 44 9.13 -2.22 -1.89
CA PRO A 44 9.10 -0.77 -2.01
C PRO A 44 7.84 -0.24 -2.73
N GLU A 45 7.44 -0.91 -3.82
CA GLU A 45 6.27 -0.55 -4.61
C GLU A 45 4.97 -0.70 -3.80
N GLU A 46 4.81 -1.83 -3.11
CA GLU A 46 3.67 -2.10 -2.22
C GLU A 46 3.65 -1.12 -1.05
N GLY A 47 4.81 -0.81 -0.45
CA GLY A 47 4.93 0.12 0.67
C GLY A 47 4.52 1.55 0.29
N VAL A 48 4.95 2.02 -0.89
CA VAL A 48 4.50 3.31 -1.43
C VAL A 48 2.99 3.30 -1.70
N ALA A 49 2.46 2.20 -2.26
CA ALA A 49 1.04 2.08 -2.54
C ALA A 49 0.19 2.08 -1.26
N VAL A 50 0.61 1.35 -0.23
CA VAL A 50 -0.02 1.31 1.10
C VAL A 50 0.02 2.68 1.78
N SER A 51 1.19 3.33 1.83
CA SER A 51 1.33 4.69 2.37
C SER A 51 0.38 5.67 1.69
N ARG A 52 0.29 5.64 0.36
CA ARG A 52 -0.62 6.49 -0.42
C ARG A 52 -2.09 6.20 -0.15
N TYR A 53 -2.46 4.93 0.00
CA TYR A 53 -3.82 4.54 0.36
C TYR A 53 -4.24 5.14 1.70
N PHE A 54 -3.39 5.02 2.73
CA PHE A 54 -3.66 5.65 4.03
C PHE A 54 -3.73 7.17 3.92
N HIS A 55 -2.81 7.80 3.20
CA HIS A 55 -2.85 9.25 2.93
C HIS A 55 -4.14 9.69 2.24
N SER A 56 -4.68 8.91 1.28
CA SER A 56 -5.94 9.24 0.60
C SER A 56 -7.16 9.20 1.51
N ARG A 57 -7.09 8.47 2.64
CA ARG A 57 -8.17 8.37 3.62
C ARG A 57 -8.07 9.43 4.72
N CYS A 58 -6.96 10.16 4.79
CA CYS A 58 -6.81 11.32 5.66
C CYS A 58 -7.32 12.58 4.94
N SER A 59 -8.31 13.26 5.51
CA SER A 59 -8.91 14.46 4.93
C SER A 59 -8.11 15.76 5.17
N GLY A 60 -6.87 15.66 5.65
CA GLY A 60 -6.03 16.81 5.98
C GLY A 60 -4.55 16.48 6.08
N ILE A 61 -3.71 17.51 6.20
CA ILE A 61 -2.28 17.36 6.48
C ILE A 61 -2.16 16.72 7.86
N GLN A 62 -1.72 15.46 7.92
CA GLN A 62 -1.37 14.87 9.20
C GLN A 62 -0.06 15.52 9.69
N PRO A 63 -0.02 16.04 10.93
CA PRO A 63 1.22 16.53 11.49
C PRO A 63 2.23 15.39 11.51
N SER A 64 3.43 15.65 11.01
CA SER A 64 4.55 14.72 11.17
C SER A 64 4.81 14.53 12.66
N LEU A 65 4.93 13.28 13.08
CA LEU A 65 5.39 12.97 14.44
C LEU A 65 6.72 13.69 14.69
N THR A 66 6.81 14.29 15.86
CA THR A 66 8.05 14.84 16.39
C THR A 66 9.06 13.72 16.65
N LEU A 67 10.35 14.07 16.72
CA LEU A 67 11.40 13.09 16.99
C LEU A 67 11.21 12.38 18.34
N ASP A 68 10.60 13.07 19.31
CA ASP A 68 10.32 12.51 20.63
C ASP A 68 9.16 11.51 20.56
N GLU A 69 8.09 11.81 19.81
CA GLU A 69 6.97 10.87 19.58
C GLU A 69 7.42 9.59 18.85
N ILE A 70 8.35 9.72 17.89
CA ILE A 70 8.95 8.57 17.20
C ILE A 70 9.79 7.72 18.17
N ARG A 71 10.53 8.34 19.08
CA ARG A 71 11.33 7.63 20.10
C ARG A 71 10.46 6.92 21.13
N GLU A 72 9.30 7.48 21.45
CA GLU A 72 8.32 6.87 22.35
C GLU A 72 7.51 5.74 21.70
N GLY A 73 7.70 5.48 20.40
CA GLY A 73 7.08 4.35 19.71
C GLY A 73 5.61 4.58 19.37
N LEU A 74 5.18 5.84 19.24
CA LEU A 74 3.88 6.18 18.66
C LEU A 74 3.95 5.92 17.15
N MET A 75 3.71 4.67 16.74
CA MET A 75 3.47 4.25 15.35
C MET A 75 2.11 3.58 15.23
#